data_AF-A0A1J3E8R4-F1
#
_entry.id   AF-A0A1J3E8R4-F1
#
_cell.length_a   1.000
_cell.length_b   1.000
_cell.length_c   1.000
_cell.angle_alpha   90.00
_cell.angle_beta   90.00
_cell.angle_gamma   90.00
#
_symmetry.space_group_name_H-M   'P 1'
#
loop_
_entity.id
_entity.type
_entity.pdbx_description
1 polymer ?
#
loop_
_entity_poly.entity_id
_entity_poly.type
_entity_poly.pdbx_seq_one_letter_code
_entity_poly.pdbx_strand_id
1 'polypeptide(L)'
;RELGMPQKLLFPLLISESQPICGKEHFDASLKKVVEMGFDPKTLRFIQALRVVQRFSNKSIEEKVDVYKKLGFSVNDVWGMFKKWPVSLAHSEKKISQTFETLKKCGLHEDEILSAFKKFPQCISYSEQTIENSIGTLLGLGFSRDELTMMFKRYPQCIGLSAESMKKKTEFLVK
;
A
#
# COMPACT_ATOMS: atom_id res chain seq x y z
N ARG A 1 24.57 -11.50 -8.49
CA ARG A 1 24.62 -11.38 -9.97
C ARG A 1 23.96 -12.57 -10.66
N GLU A 2 23.96 -13.75 -10.04
CA GLU A 2 23.36 -14.99 -10.56
C GLU A 2 21.87 -14.89 -10.91
N LEU A 3 21.08 -14.11 -10.16
CA LEU A 3 19.65 -13.89 -10.46
C LEU A 3 19.38 -12.90 -11.62
N GLY A 4 20.43 -12.44 -12.33
CA GLY A 4 20.28 -11.50 -13.46
C GLY A 4 19.72 -10.12 -13.07
N MET A 5 19.86 -9.73 -11.80
CA MET A 5 19.33 -8.48 -11.27
C MET A 5 20.05 -7.26 -11.89
N PRO A 6 19.31 -6.28 -12.45
CA PRO A 6 19.90 -5.04 -12.94
C PRO A 6 20.65 -4.29 -11.84
N GLN A 7 21.84 -3.75 -12.14
CA GLN A 7 22.66 -3.03 -11.14
C GLN A 7 21.91 -1.87 -10.46
N LYS A 8 21.04 -1.16 -11.19
CA LYS A 8 20.20 -0.09 -10.64
C LYS A 8 19.29 -0.52 -9.48
N LEU A 9 18.94 -1.81 -9.40
CA LEU A 9 18.13 -2.36 -8.30
C LEU A 9 18.96 -2.72 -7.06
N LEU A 10 20.30 -2.68 -7.18
CA LEU A 10 21.20 -2.87 -6.05
C LEU A 10 21.34 -1.59 -5.23
N PHE A 11 21.20 -0.40 -5.83
CA PHE A 11 21.36 0.86 -5.11
C PHE A 11 20.43 0.98 -3.89
N PRO A 12 19.11 0.68 -3.99
CA PRO A 12 18.24 0.71 -2.82
C PRO A 12 18.67 -0.29 -1.74
N LEU A 13 19.30 -1.42 -2.07
CA LEU A 13 19.80 -2.38 -1.09
C LEU A 13 21.07 -1.88 -0.39
N LEU A 14 21.93 -1.15 -1.11
CA LEU A 14 23.20 -0.63 -0.60
C LEU A 14 23.04 0.58 0.33
N ILE A 15 22.06 1.45 0.05
CA ILE A 15 21.82 2.69 0.82
C ILE A 15 20.83 2.52 1.98
N SER A 16 20.26 1.32 2.15
CA SER A 16 19.24 1.09 3.19
C SER A 16 19.89 1.07 4.57
N GLU A 17 19.40 1.89 5.50
CA GLU A 17 19.85 1.88 6.92
C GLU A 17 19.48 0.58 7.65
N SER A 18 18.56 -0.21 7.10
CA SER A 18 18.47 -1.63 7.43
C SER A 18 19.69 -2.32 6.84
N GLN A 19 20.81 -2.27 7.56
CA GLN A 19 21.96 -3.13 7.31
C GLN A 19 21.42 -4.54 7.00
N PRO A 20 21.96 -5.28 6.01
CA PRO A 20 21.77 -6.72 6.00
C PRO A 20 22.50 -7.28 7.24
N ILE A 21 21.90 -7.14 8.44
CA ILE A 21 22.35 -7.72 9.72
C ILE A 21 22.11 -9.24 9.71
N CYS A 22 22.17 -9.82 8.53
CA CYS A 22 21.81 -11.17 8.24
C CYS A 22 23.00 -11.69 7.47
N GLY A 23 23.79 -12.56 8.11
CA GLY A 23 24.90 -13.24 7.44
C GLY A 23 24.48 -13.80 6.09
N LYS A 24 25.44 -13.95 5.17
CA LYS A 24 25.22 -14.34 3.76
C LYS A 24 24.14 -15.42 3.58
N GLU A 25 24.13 -16.44 4.44
CA GLU A 25 23.16 -17.54 4.43
C GLU A 25 21.70 -17.07 4.62
N HIS A 26 21.43 -16.17 5.55
CA HIS A 26 20.09 -15.63 5.79
C HIS A 26 19.63 -14.72 4.65
N PHE A 27 20.57 -14.00 4.02
CA PHE A 27 20.28 -13.24 2.81
C PHE A 27 19.87 -14.15 1.65
N ASP A 28 20.62 -15.22 1.39
CA ASP A 28 20.35 -16.20 0.33
C ASP A 28 19.01 -16.94 0.57
N ALA A 29 18.71 -17.31 1.82
CA ALA A 29 17.42 -17.89 2.18
C ALA A 29 16.25 -16.92 1.90
N SER A 30 16.42 -15.63 2.20
CA SER A 30 15.41 -14.60 1.91
C SER A 30 15.20 -14.41 0.41
N LEU A 31 16.28 -14.44 -0.39
CA LEU A 31 16.18 -14.39 -1.85
C LEU A 31 15.38 -15.57 -2.40
N LYS A 32 15.73 -16.79 -1.99
CA LYS A 32 15.04 -18.01 -2.42
C LYS A 32 13.55 -17.95 -2.09
N LYS A 33 13.21 -17.56 -0.85
CA LYS A 33 11.82 -17.40 -0.41
C LYS A 33 11.03 -16.40 -1.27
N VAL A 34 11.61 -15.25 -1.60
CA VAL A 34 10.93 -14.22 -2.42
C VAL A 34 10.75 -14.69 -3.88
N VAL A 35 11.71 -15.46 -4.41
CA VAL A 35 11.57 -16.13 -5.72
C VAL A 35 10.46 -17.18 -5.69
N GLU A 36 10.43 -18.05 -4.67
CA GLU A 36 9.40 -19.08 -4.48
C GLU A 36 8.00 -18.50 -4.30
N MET A 37 7.89 -17.32 -3.68
CA MET A 37 6.63 -16.59 -3.66
C MET A 37 6.17 -16.20 -5.07
N GLY A 38 7.07 -16.11 -6.06
CA GLY A 38 6.76 -15.75 -7.45
C GLY A 38 7.03 -14.27 -7.78
N PHE A 39 7.97 -13.61 -7.11
CA PHE A 39 8.41 -12.27 -7.53
C PHE A 39 9.55 -12.36 -8.56
N ASP A 40 9.46 -11.58 -9.64
CA ASP A 40 10.53 -11.47 -10.63
C ASP A 40 11.73 -10.65 -10.08
N PRO A 41 12.94 -11.24 -9.94
CA PRO A 41 14.16 -10.58 -9.47
C PRO A 41 14.54 -9.30 -10.20
N LYS A 42 14.00 -9.05 -11.39
CA LYS A 42 14.27 -7.87 -12.22
C LYS A 42 13.33 -6.69 -11.93
N THR A 43 12.45 -6.80 -10.94
CA THR A 43 11.44 -5.79 -10.62
C THR A 43 11.72 -5.08 -9.30
N LEU A 44 11.23 -3.84 -9.17
CA LEU A 44 11.25 -3.13 -7.89
C LEU A 44 10.41 -3.83 -6.81
N ARG A 45 9.35 -4.54 -7.21
CA ARG A 45 8.51 -5.32 -6.28
C ARG A 45 9.33 -6.42 -5.60
N PHE A 46 10.25 -7.06 -6.31
CA PHE A 46 11.16 -8.03 -5.70
C PHE A 46 11.99 -7.41 -4.58
N ILE A 47 12.58 -6.24 -4.81
CA ILE A 47 13.37 -5.52 -3.80
C ILE A 47 12.50 -5.14 -2.59
N GLN A 48 11.27 -4.65 -2.84
CA GLN A 48 10.34 -4.31 -1.77
C GLN A 48 9.93 -5.55 -0.95
N ALA A 49 9.63 -6.67 -1.61
CA ALA A 49 9.27 -7.93 -0.95
C ALA A 49 10.45 -8.50 -0.15
N LEU A 50 11.67 -8.45 -0.70
CA LEU A 50 12.89 -8.86 -0.01
C LEU A 50 13.10 -8.07 1.28
N ARG A 51 12.92 -6.75 1.24
CA ARG A 51 13.00 -5.92 2.44
C ARG A 51 11.97 -6.32 3.50
N VAL A 52 10.74 -6.63 3.10
CA VAL A 52 9.70 -7.07 4.05
C VAL A 52 10.09 -8.42 4.68
N VAL A 53 10.50 -9.39 3.87
CA VAL A 53 10.89 -10.73 4.34
C VAL A 53 12.12 -10.70 5.25
N GLN A 54 13.07 -9.80 4.99
CA GLN A 54 14.27 -9.64 5.83
C GLN A 54 13.99 -8.89 7.13
N ARG A 55 13.09 -7.91 7.09
CA ARG A 55 12.80 -7.04 8.23
C ARG A 55 11.87 -7.69 9.25
N PHE A 56 10.94 -8.54 8.81
CA PHE A 56 9.89 -9.09 9.66
C PHE A 56 9.97 -10.61 9.72
N SER A 57 9.86 -11.15 10.93
CA SER A 57 9.72 -12.59 11.16
C SER A 57 8.40 -13.11 10.55
N ASN A 58 8.31 -14.43 10.33
CA ASN A 58 7.04 -15.05 9.89
C ASN A 58 5.89 -14.72 10.85
N LYS A 59 6.14 -14.78 12.16
CA LYS A 59 5.16 -14.42 13.19
C LYS A 59 4.69 -12.97 13.04
N SER A 60 5.62 -12.02 12.85
CA SER A 60 5.26 -10.61 12.66
C SER A 60 4.49 -10.36 11.35
N ILE A 61 4.71 -11.18 10.32
CA ILE A 61 3.92 -11.12 9.08
C ILE A 61 2.52 -11.69 9.34
N GLU A 62 2.39 -12.80 10.07
CA GLU A 62 1.11 -13.40 10.44
C GLU A 62 0.25 -12.45 11.29
N GLU A 63 0.84 -11.78 12.28
CA GLU A 63 0.15 -10.76 13.11
C GLU A 63 -0.43 -9.63 12.25
N LYS A 64 0.32 -9.17 11.23
CA LYS A 64 -0.16 -8.18 10.27
C LYS A 64 -1.28 -8.71 9.39
N VAL A 65 -1.18 -9.96 8.93
CA VAL A 65 -2.26 -10.62 8.16
C VAL A 65 -3.54 -10.71 9.01
N ASP A 66 -3.42 -11.00 10.30
CA ASP A 66 -4.56 -11.04 11.22
C ASP A 66 -5.22 -9.68 11.42
N VAL A 67 -4.46 -8.58 11.39
CA VAL A 67 -5.04 -7.24 11.39
C VAL A 67 -5.91 -7.03 10.15
N TYR A 68 -5.42 -7.37 8.95
CA TYR A 68 -6.25 -7.29 7.74
C TYR A 68 -7.48 -8.20 7.82
N LYS A 69 -7.36 -9.41 8.38
CA LYS A 69 -8.51 -10.30 8.57
C LYS A 69 -9.58 -9.69 9.47
N LYS A 70 -9.17 -9.03 10.56
CA LYS A 70 -10.09 -8.31 11.46
C LYS A 70 -10.81 -7.14 10.76
N LEU A 71 -10.18 -6.55 9.74
CA LEU A 71 -10.78 -5.51 8.89
C LEU A 71 -11.66 -6.07 7.77
N GLY A 72 -11.81 -7.40 7.66
CA GLY A 72 -12.68 -8.05 6.68
C GLY A 72 -11.99 -8.57 5.41
N PHE A 73 -10.66 -8.53 5.32
CA PHE A 73 -9.92 -9.11 4.18
C PHE A 73 -9.74 -10.62 4.34
N SER A 74 -9.85 -11.37 3.24
CA SER A 74 -9.40 -12.77 3.23
C SER A 74 -7.86 -12.84 3.16
N VAL A 75 -7.28 -13.98 3.55
CA VAL A 75 -5.83 -14.22 3.39
C VAL A 75 -5.40 -14.04 1.92
N ASN A 76 -6.24 -14.49 0.98
CA ASN A 76 -5.99 -14.33 -0.45
C ASN A 76 -5.98 -12.86 -0.89
N ASP A 77 -6.86 -12.03 -0.32
CA ASP A 77 -6.86 -10.58 -0.60
C ASP A 77 -5.57 -9.93 -0.11
N VAL A 78 -5.13 -10.25 1.11
CA VAL A 78 -3.88 -9.74 1.68
C VAL A 78 -2.68 -10.14 0.83
N TRP A 79 -2.64 -11.39 0.37
CA TRP A 79 -1.57 -11.88 -0.48
C TRP A 79 -1.60 -11.27 -1.88
N GLY A 80 -2.79 -11.04 -2.44
CA GLY A 80 -2.97 -10.28 -3.68
C GLY A 80 -2.48 -8.84 -3.56
N MET A 81 -2.76 -8.18 -2.43
CA MET A 81 -2.26 -6.83 -2.13
C MET A 81 -0.74 -6.81 -2.00
N PHE A 82 -0.16 -7.74 -1.23
CA PHE A 82 1.29 -7.88 -1.08
C PHE A 82 1.99 -8.13 -2.41
N LYS A 83 1.42 -8.97 -3.28
CA LYS A 83 1.97 -9.21 -4.62
C LYS A 83 1.97 -7.96 -5.50
N LYS A 84 0.92 -7.15 -5.40
CA LYS A 84 0.79 -5.90 -6.16
C LYS A 84 1.73 -4.81 -5.63
N TRP A 85 1.81 -4.67 -4.32
CA TRP A 85 2.61 -3.66 -3.64
C TRP A 85 3.14 -4.19 -2.30
N PRO A 86 4.34 -4.79 -2.28
CA PRO A 86 4.84 -5.51 -1.10
C PRO A 86 4.95 -4.66 0.17
N VAL A 87 5.08 -3.34 0.01
CA VAL A 87 5.12 -2.37 1.12
C VAL A 87 3.82 -2.36 1.93
N SER A 88 2.72 -2.94 1.43
CA SER A 88 1.46 -3.08 2.18
C SER A 88 1.63 -3.81 3.52
N LEU A 89 2.60 -4.72 3.64
CA LEU A 89 2.95 -5.43 4.88
C LEU A 89 4.11 -4.79 5.65
N ALA A 90 4.71 -3.72 5.12
CA ALA A 90 5.75 -2.97 5.83
C ALA A 90 5.19 -1.94 6.81
N HIS A 91 3.93 -1.52 6.63
CA HIS A 91 3.27 -0.56 7.51
C HIS A 91 3.00 -1.17 8.90
N SER A 92 2.94 -0.31 9.93
CA SER A 92 2.54 -0.75 11.27
C SER A 92 1.07 -1.15 11.29
N GLU A 93 0.72 -2.05 12.20
CA GLU A 93 -0.67 -2.47 12.43
C GLU A 93 -1.58 -1.28 12.73
N LYS A 94 -1.10 -0.39 13.61
CA LYS A 94 -1.77 0.88 13.92
C LYS A 94 -2.05 1.69 12.65
N LYS A 95 -1.08 1.83 11.75
CA LYS A 95 -1.25 2.61 10.51
C LYS A 95 -2.34 2.01 9.62
N ILE A 96 -2.35 0.68 9.47
CA ILE A 96 -3.34 -0.04 8.65
C ILE A 96 -4.75 0.19 9.21
N SER A 97 -4.94 -0.04 10.51
CA SER A 97 -6.25 0.14 11.16
C SER A 97 -6.70 1.59 11.16
N GLN A 98 -5.82 2.55 11.44
CA GLN A 98 -6.16 3.97 11.41
C GLN A 98 -6.63 4.42 10.03
N THR A 99 -5.90 4.09 8.97
CA THR A 99 -6.31 4.48 7.61
C THR A 99 -7.67 3.89 7.22
N PHE A 100 -7.95 2.65 7.63
CA PHE A 100 -9.28 2.03 7.40
C PHE A 100 -10.39 2.76 8.17
N GLU A 101 -10.19 3.01 9.46
CA GLU A 101 -11.17 3.69 10.31
C GLU A 101 -11.39 5.17 9.91
N THR A 102 -10.36 5.88 9.47
CA THR A 102 -10.51 7.24 8.93
C THR A 102 -11.42 7.26 7.71
N LEU A 103 -11.25 6.32 6.78
CA LEU A 103 -12.11 6.23 5.59
C LEU A 103 -13.57 5.95 5.96
N LYS A 104 -13.80 5.07 6.96
CA LYS A 104 -15.14 4.83 7.52
C LYS A 104 -15.74 6.10 8.13
N LYS A 105 -14.98 6.82 8.96
CA LYS A 105 -15.41 8.11 9.56
C LYS A 105 -15.72 9.17 8.50
N CYS A 106 -15.02 9.12 7.36
CA CYS A 106 -15.31 9.98 6.24
C CYS A 106 -16.54 9.55 5.42
N GLY A 107 -17.26 8.50 5.82
CA GLY A 107 -18.54 8.08 5.23
C GLY A 107 -18.45 7.06 4.12
N LEU A 108 -17.30 6.39 3.94
CA LEU A 108 -17.17 5.27 3.00
C LEU A 108 -17.61 3.96 3.66
N HIS A 109 -18.32 3.12 2.92
CA HIS A 109 -18.74 1.82 3.42
C HIS A 109 -17.59 0.80 3.41
N GLU A 110 -17.66 -0.20 4.30
CA GLU A 110 -16.59 -1.18 4.46
C GLU A 110 -16.27 -1.93 3.16
N ASP A 111 -17.29 -2.36 2.42
CA ASP A 111 -17.12 -3.07 1.14
C ASP A 111 -16.39 -2.23 0.09
N GLU A 112 -16.58 -0.91 0.13
CA GLU A 112 -15.97 0.06 -0.77
C GLU A 112 -14.49 0.25 -0.44
N ILE A 113 -14.18 0.33 0.86
CA ILE A 113 -12.81 0.41 1.38
C ILE A 113 -12.06 -0.89 1.06
N LEU A 114 -12.67 -2.05 1.33
CA LEU A 114 -12.12 -3.36 0.99
C LEU A 114 -11.82 -3.48 -0.50
N SER A 115 -12.77 -3.11 -1.35
CA SER A 115 -12.60 -3.11 -2.81
C SER A 115 -11.45 -2.17 -3.25
N ALA A 116 -11.39 -0.96 -2.69
CA ALA A 116 -10.37 0.02 -3.02
C ALA A 116 -8.96 -0.44 -2.61
N PHE A 117 -8.78 -0.98 -1.40
CA PHE A 117 -7.50 -1.48 -0.91
C PHE A 117 -6.97 -2.64 -1.75
N LYS A 118 -7.86 -3.55 -2.18
CA LYS A 118 -7.48 -4.65 -3.09
C LYS A 118 -7.01 -4.14 -4.45
N LYS A 119 -7.65 -3.09 -4.97
CA LYS A 119 -7.26 -2.47 -6.24
C LYS A 119 -5.97 -1.65 -6.12
N PHE A 120 -5.85 -0.87 -5.04
CA PHE A 120 -4.82 0.14 -4.81
C PHE A 120 -4.39 0.16 -3.32
N PRO A 121 -3.56 -0.80 -2.88
CA PRO A 121 -3.12 -0.90 -1.48
C PRO A 121 -2.31 0.32 -1.01
N GLN A 122 -1.82 1.16 -1.92
CA GLN A 122 -1.11 2.41 -1.63
C GLN A 122 -1.95 3.39 -0.79
N CYS A 123 -3.28 3.25 -0.74
CA CYS A 123 -4.14 4.02 0.18
C CYS A 123 -3.62 4.01 1.62
N ILE A 124 -3.03 2.90 2.08
CA ILE A 124 -2.49 2.74 3.45
C ILE A 124 -1.36 3.75 3.74
N SER A 125 -0.66 4.25 2.72
CA SER A 125 0.41 5.23 2.90
C SER A 125 -0.07 6.64 3.22
N TYR A 126 -1.31 6.98 2.88
CA TYR A 126 -1.84 8.33 3.09
C TYR A 126 -2.06 8.61 4.57
N SER A 127 -1.72 9.82 5.00
CA SER A 127 -2.00 10.28 6.37
C SER A 127 -3.50 10.48 6.56
N GLU A 128 -3.97 10.42 7.80
CA GLU A 128 -5.36 10.69 8.16
C GLU A 128 -5.76 12.09 7.67
N GLN A 129 -4.89 13.08 7.91
CA GLN A 129 -5.07 14.46 7.45
C GLN A 129 -5.19 14.57 5.91
N THR A 130 -4.38 13.83 5.15
CA THR A 130 -4.46 13.84 3.68
C THR A 130 -5.81 13.30 3.21
N ILE A 131 -6.30 12.22 3.82
CA ILE A 131 -7.59 11.62 3.48
C ILE A 131 -8.73 12.60 3.81
N GLU A 132 -8.74 13.14 5.01
CA GLU A 132 -9.75 14.09 5.50
C GLU A 132 -9.79 15.36 4.64
N ASN A 133 -8.62 15.96 4.36
CA ASN A 133 -8.52 17.15 3.51
C ASN A 133 -9.02 16.89 2.08
N SER A 134 -8.70 15.72 1.53
CA SER A 134 -9.12 15.37 0.17
C SER A 134 -10.63 15.23 0.08
N ILE A 135 -11.23 14.50 1.02
CA ILE A 135 -12.68 14.30 1.08
C ILE A 135 -13.40 15.62 1.37
N GLY A 136 -12.92 16.40 2.33
CA GLY A 136 -13.47 17.73 2.64
C GLY A 136 -13.40 18.69 1.44
N THR A 137 -12.31 18.67 0.67
CA THR A 137 -12.19 19.49 -0.54
C THR A 137 -13.21 19.08 -1.60
N LEU A 138 -13.39 17.79 -1.84
CA LEU A 138 -14.35 17.30 -2.84
C LEU A 138 -15.79 17.65 -2.44
N LEU A 139 -16.16 17.51 -1.17
CA LEU A 139 -17.46 17.98 -0.67
C LEU A 139 -17.62 19.50 -0.86
N GLY A 140 -16.58 20.27 -0.55
CA GLY A 140 -16.57 21.73 -0.73
C GLY A 140 -16.65 22.18 -2.20
N LEU A 141 -16.25 21.32 -3.14
CA LEU A 141 -16.42 21.52 -4.58
C LEU A 141 -17.82 21.13 -5.09
N GLY A 142 -18.70 20.64 -4.21
CA GLY A 142 -20.09 20.30 -4.52
C GLY A 142 -20.33 18.84 -4.89
N PHE A 143 -19.31 17.97 -4.81
CA PHE A 143 -19.52 16.53 -5.02
C PHE A 143 -20.34 15.94 -3.88
N SER A 144 -21.36 15.16 -4.24
CA SER A 144 -22.15 14.36 -3.32
C SER A 144 -21.36 13.18 -2.75
N ARG A 145 -21.89 12.57 -1.69
CA ARG A 145 -21.32 11.36 -1.08
C ARG A 145 -21.29 10.19 -2.06
N ASP A 146 -22.34 10.02 -2.86
CA ASP A 146 -22.42 8.94 -3.84
C ASP A 146 -21.39 9.09 -4.96
N GLU A 147 -21.16 10.33 -5.41
CA GLU A 147 -20.12 10.63 -6.40
C GLU A 147 -18.71 10.39 -5.83
N LEU A 148 -18.45 10.79 -4.58
CA LEU A 148 -17.21 10.49 -3.87
C LEU A 148 -16.93 8.99 -3.81
N THR A 149 -17.94 8.23 -3.42
CA THR A 149 -17.90 6.77 -3.38
C THR A 149 -17.59 6.20 -4.76
N MET A 150 -18.26 6.68 -5.82
CA MET A 150 -18.00 6.25 -7.19
C MET A 150 -16.57 6.57 -7.63
N MET A 151 -16.09 7.78 -7.34
CA MET A 151 -14.72 8.22 -7.62
C MET A 151 -13.72 7.35 -6.90
N PHE A 152 -13.91 7.08 -5.61
CA PHE A 152 -13.01 6.25 -4.82
C PHE A 152 -12.96 4.80 -5.31
N LYS A 153 -14.11 4.20 -5.65
CA LYS A 153 -14.19 2.82 -6.17
C LYS A 153 -13.53 2.64 -7.54
N ARG A 154 -13.57 3.69 -8.39
CA ARG A 154 -12.95 3.70 -9.72
C ARG A 154 -11.49 4.13 -9.69
N TYR A 155 -11.18 5.11 -8.86
CA TYR A 155 -9.89 5.80 -8.79
C TYR A 155 -9.47 6.06 -7.33
N PRO A 156 -9.07 5.02 -6.56
CA PRO A 156 -8.70 5.17 -5.16
C PRO A 156 -7.56 6.17 -4.89
N GLN A 157 -6.78 6.55 -5.90
CA GLN A 157 -5.78 7.59 -5.78
C GLN A 157 -6.37 9.00 -5.53
N CYS A 158 -7.68 9.19 -5.72
CA CYS A 158 -8.33 10.50 -5.53
C CYS A 158 -8.20 11.03 -4.10
N ILE A 159 -8.17 10.15 -3.08
CA ILE A 159 -8.02 10.51 -1.67
C ILE A 159 -6.58 10.92 -1.28
N GLY A 160 -5.64 10.81 -2.22
CA GLY A 160 -4.25 11.28 -2.05
C GLY A 160 -3.96 12.60 -2.75
N LEU A 161 -4.95 13.22 -3.41
CA LEU A 161 -4.73 14.45 -4.16
C LEU A 161 -4.71 15.66 -3.23
N SER A 162 -3.84 16.63 -3.52
CA SER A 162 -3.88 17.90 -2.81
C SER A 162 -5.12 18.71 -3.20
N ALA A 163 -5.64 19.50 -2.26
CA ALA A 163 -6.76 20.40 -2.52
C ALA A 163 -6.49 21.34 -3.71
N GLU A 164 -5.26 21.84 -3.82
CA GLU A 164 -4.81 22.68 -4.93
C GLU A 164 -4.92 21.96 -6.28
N SER A 165 -4.46 20.70 -6.35
CA SER A 165 -4.52 19.90 -7.58
C SER A 165 -5.96 19.60 -7.99
N MET A 166 -6.85 19.34 -7.03
CA MET A 166 -8.27 19.08 -7.30
C MET A 166 -9.02 20.33 -7.76
N LYS A 167 -8.77 21.48 -7.12
CA LYS A 167 -9.37 22.77 -7.51
C LYS A 167 -8.97 23.15 -8.93
N LYS A 168 -7.66 23.15 -9.25
CA LYS A 168 -7.16 23.47 -10.60
C LYS A 168 -7.77 22.59 -11.69
N LYS A 169 -7.89 21.28 -11.44
CA LYS A 169 -8.49 20.34 -12.41
C LYS A 169 -9.99 20.58 -12.58
N THR A 170 -10.70 20.88 -11.49
CA THR A 170 -12.15 21.14 -11.55
C THR A 170 -12.44 22.45 -12.27
N GLU A 171 -11.71 23.53 -11.96
CA GLU A 171 -11.81 24.82 -12.65
C GLU A 171 -11.56 24.73 -14.16
N PHE A 172 -10.63 23.86 -14.57
CA PHE A 172 -10.37 23.61 -16.00
C PHE A 172 -11.51 22.87 -16.70
N LEU A 173 -12.20 21.95 -16.01
CA LEU A 173 -13.24 21.11 -16.60
C LEU A 173 -14.63 21.76 -16.63
N VAL A 174 -14.87 22.78 -15.80
CA VAL A 174 -16.15 23.50 -15.73
C VAL A 174 -16.16 24.76 -16.63
N LYS A 175 -15.07 24.98 -17.39
CA LYS A 175 -15.04 25.93 -18.51
C LYS A 175 -15.40 25.24 -19.82
#